data_AF-A0A9P6JQS5-F1
#
_entry.id   AF-A0A9P6JQS5-F1
#
_cell.length_a   1.000
_cell.length_b   1.000
_cell.length_c   1.000
_cell.angle_alpha   90.00
_cell.angle_beta   90.00
_cell.angle_gamma   90.00
#
_symmetry.space_group_name_H-M   'P 1'
#
loop_
_entity.id
_entity.type
_entity.pdbx_description
1 polymer ?
#
loop_
_entity_poly.entity_id
_entity_poly.type
_entity_poly.pdbx_seq_one_letter_code
_entity_poly.pdbx_strand_id
1 'polypeptide(L)'
;MPSNIDVYIGNQLDSNLSSGSNITREVTVNAGMIYTTMNCSPTNETRTRAGFYYDGLTTYYYVVKNWDNFNTGIHIEPNYPEKNGSGYCRPLDCWTFNCLSFNTPPLGPGVENGSTRPPKLPMWECLYTDVSFIVNFCPTGNFSSNQGRATTIHPNGNPNKCLDVRNAMYTDGTPVQVLDLDLLRRATCPGSVLGERNKANSPSRFWYARKSTERESVADMGVSNGKY
;
A
#
# COMPACT_ATOMS: atom_id res chain seq x y z
N MET A 1 12.88 6.77 9.14
CA MET A 1 13.13 6.66 7.68
C MET A 1 12.39 5.42 7.22
N PRO A 2 11.64 5.43 6.11
CA PRO A 2 10.90 4.24 5.69
C PRO A 2 11.91 3.13 5.41
N SER A 3 11.62 1.94 5.93
CA SER A 3 12.39 0.74 5.64
C SER A 3 12.50 0.52 4.13
N ASN A 4 13.53 -0.22 3.71
CA ASN A 4 13.60 -0.73 2.34
C ASN A 4 12.26 -1.42 1.98
N ILE A 5 11.77 -1.12 0.79
CA ILE A 5 10.56 -1.73 0.24
C ILE A 5 11.02 -2.92 -0.61
N ASP A 6 10.79 -4.11 -0.12
CA ASP A 6 11.20 -5.33 -0.81
C ASP A 6 10.25 -5.61 -1.98
N VAL A 7 10.82 -5.94 -3.13
CA VAL A 7 10.11 -6.32 -4.36
C VAL A 7 10.25 -7.81 -4.56
N TYR A 8 9.14 -8.49 -4.80
CA TYR A 8 9.08 -9.92 -5.00
C TYR A 8 8.58 -10.24 -6.40
N ILE A 9 9.20 -11.24 -7.03
CA ILE A 9 8.77 -11.85 -8.29
C ILE A 9 8.63 -13.34 -8.05
N GLY A 10 7.44 -13.91 -8.30
CA GLY A 10 7.22 -15.34 -8.11
C GLY A 10 7.44 -15.81 -6.66
N ASN A 11 7.11 -14.96 -5.68
CA ASN A 11 7.37 -15.15 -4.25
C ASN A 11 8.87 -15.19 -3.84
N GLN A 12 9.80 -14.88 -4.74
CA GLN A 12 11.21 -14.72 -4.44
C GLN A 12 11.55 -13.24 -4.30
N LEU A 13 12.38 -12.90 -3.30
CA LEU A 13 12.91 -11.55 -3.15
C LEU A 13 13.80 -11.25 -4.36
N ASP A 14 13.44 -10.24 -5.13
CA ASP A 14 14.20 -9.80 -6.30
C ASP A 14 15.13 -8.64 -5.91
N SER A 15 14.58 -7.59 -5.31
CA SER A 15 15.31 -6.36 -5.05
C SER A 15 14.68 -5.50 -3.97
N ASN A 16 15.41 -4.46 -3.56
CA ASN A 16 14.96 -3.49 -2.56
C ASN A 16 14.81 -2.12 -3.21
N LEU A 17 13.67 -1.50 -2.96
CA LEU A 17 13.32 -0.18 -3.43
C LEU A 17 13.46 0.83 -2.28
N SER A 18 14.21 1.90 -2.52
CA SER A 18 14.31 3.00 -1.57
C SER A 18 13.01 3.81 -1.57
N SER A 19 12.68 4.42 -0.44
CA SER A 19 11.48 5.27 -0.36
C SER A 19 11.55 6.43 -1.35
N GLY A 20 10.45 6.70 -2.06
CA GLY A 20 10.37 7.73 -3.10
C GLY A 20 11.09 7.39 -4.41
N SER A 21 11.68 6.20 -4.51
CA SER A 21 12.24 5.71 -5.77
C SER A 21 11.20 4.96 -6.58
N ASN A 22 11.47 4.77 -7.87
CA ASN A 22 10.78 3.84 -8.75
C ASN A 22 11.67 2.63 -9.05
N ILE A 23 11.06 1.55 -9.50
CA ILE A 23 11.78 0.37 -9.97
C ILE A 23 11.09 -0.18 -11.20
N THR A 24 11.90 -0.47 -12.21
CA THR A 24 11.50 -1.05 -13.47
C THR A 24 12.00 -2.48 -13.54
N ARG A 25 11.10 -3.42 -13.84
CA ARG A 25 11.45 -4.83 -14.04
C ARG A 25 10.90 -5.34 -15.33
N GLU A 26 11.75 -5.97 -16.12
CA GLU A 26 11.32 -6.76 -17.27
C GLU A 26 11.00 -8.17 -16.79
N VAL A 27 9.79 -8.64 -17.06
CA VAL A 27 9.31 -9.95 -16.63
C VAL A 27 8.68 -10.72 -17.79
N THR A 28 8.81 -12.04 -17.72
CA THR A 28 8.19 -12.96 -18.66
C THR A 28 6.84 -13.42 -18.14
N VAL A 29 6.05 -14.04 -19.02
CA VAL A 29 4.70 -14.52 -18.74
C VAL A 29 4.62 -15.55 -17.59
N ASN A 30 5.74 -16.18 -17.25
CA ASN A 30 5.86 -17.20 -16.21
C ASN A 30 6.47 -16.68 -14.90
N ALA A 31 6.66 -15.37 -14.77
CA ALA A 31 7.23 -14.75 -13.57
C ALA A 31 6.35 -14.90 -12.31
N GLY A 32 5.10 -15.35 -12.47
CA GLY A 32 4.14 -15.43 -11.38
C GLY A 32 3.61 -14.06 -10.99
N MET A 33 3.38 -13.85 -9.69
CA MET A 33 2.93 -12.56 -9.17
C MET A 33 4.12 -11.67 -8.82
N ILE A 34 3.98 -10.37 -9.10
CA ILE A 34 4.96 -9.36 -8.72
C ILE A 34 4.32 -8.36 -7.77
N TYR A 35 4.99 -8.07 -6.66
CA TYR A 35 4.46 -7.20 -5.62
C TYR A 35 5.55 -6.60 -4.74
N THR A 36 5.15 -5.66 -3.89
CA THR A 36 6.04 -5.05 -2.90
C THR A 36 5.55 -5.26 -1.48
N THR A 37 6.45 -5.20 -0.50
CA THR A 37 6.13 -5.23 0.95
C THR A 37 5.79 -3.87 1.53
N MET A 38 5.58 -2.86 0.67
CA MET A 38 5.25 -1.52 1.13
C MET A 38 4.04 -1.53 2.09
N ASN A 39 4.13 -0.71 3.14
CA ASN A 39 3.15 -0.59 4.24
C ASN A 39 3.03 -1.88 5.07
N CYS A 40 4.12 -2.63 5.21
CA CYS A 40 4.25 -3.78 6.11
C CYS A 40 3.12 -4.81 6.01
N SER A 41 2.51 -4.94 4.83
CA SER A 41 1.35 -5.79 4.61
C SER A 41 1.71 -7.26 4.89
N PRO A 42 1.23 -7.87 5.99
CA PRO A 42 1.72 -9.17 6.44
C PRO A 42 1.22 -10.32 5.57
N THR A 43 0.14 -10.10 4.80
CA THR A 43 -0.49 -11.10 3.96
C THR A 43 -0.49 -10.69 2.50
N ASN A 44 -0.48 -11.67 1.59
CA ASN A 44 -0.59 -11.42 0.15
C ASN A 44 -1.93 -10.75 -0.24
N GLU A 45 -2.96 -10.89 0.61
CA GLU A 45 -4.31 -10.39 0.40
C GLU A 45 -4.44 -8.87 0.53
N THR A 46 -3.43 -8.22 1.09
CA THR A 46 -3.44 -6.77 1.35
C THR A 46 -2.49 -6.01 0.42
N ARG A 47 -1.80 -6.71 -0.48
CA ARG A 47 -0.84 -6.15 -1.43
C ARG A 47 -1.50 -5.92 -2.79
N THR A 48 -1.16 -4.82 -3.44
CA THR A 48 -1.35 -4.64 -4.89
C THR A 48 -0.31 -5.49 -5.60
N ARG A 49 -0.75 -6.32 -6.54
CA ARG A 49 0.06 -7.33 -7.22
C ARG A 49 -0.23 -7.27 -8.71
N ALA A 50 0.79 -7.42 -9.54
CA ALA A 50 0.66 -7.70 -10.96
C ALA A 50 0.71 -9.21 -11.18
N GLY A 51 -0.24 -9.72 -11.96
CA GLY A 51 -0.29 -11.12 -12.36
C GLY A 51 -0.15 -11.27 -13.87
N PHE A 52 0.55 -12.31 -14.27
CA PHE A 52 0.76 -12.70 -15.66
C PHE A 52 0.29 -14.14 -15.85
N TYR A 53 -0.32 -14.43 -17.00
CA TYR A 53 -0.80 -15.75 -17.34
C TYR A 53 -0.62 -16.01 -18.82
N TYR A 54 -0.23 -17.24 -19.16
CA TYR A 54 -0.06 -17.70 -20.53
C TYR A 54 -0.78 -19.02 -20.72
N ASP A 55 -1.64 -19.10 -21.73
CA ASP A 55 -2.43 -20.31 -22.04
C ASP A 55 -1.80 -21.19 -23.13
N GLY A 56 -0.65 -20.79 -23.68
CA GLY A 56 0.00 -21.46 -24.82
C GLY A 56 -0.17 -20.74 -26.16
N LEU A 57 -1.07 -19.75 -26.24
CA LEU A 57 -1.35 -18.98 -27.46
C LEU A 57 -1.35 -17.48 -27.20
N THR A 58 -1.88 -17.06 -26.06
CA THR A 58 -2.12 -15.66 -25.71
C THR A 58 -1.65 -15.40 -24.29
N THR A 59 -1.22 -14.16 -24.08
CA THR A 59 -0.71 -13.71 -22.79
C THR A 59 -1.68 -12.72 -22.17
N TYR A 60 -2.02 -12.94 -20.91
CA TYR A 60 -2.89 -12.09 -20.12
C TYR A 60 -2.12 -11.44 -18.98
N TYR A 61 -2.52 -10.23 -18.63
CA TYR A 61 -1.99 -9.50 -17.49
C TYR A 61 -3.10 -8.71 -16.80
N TYR A 62 -2.96 -8.56 -15.50
CA TYR A 62 -3.97 -7.95 -14.65
C TYR A 62 -3.36 -7.46 -13.34
N VAL A 63 -4.11 -6.64 -12.63
CA VAL A 63 -3.78 -6.19 -11.27
C VAL A 63 -4.77 -6.80 -10.27
N VAL A 64 -4.23 -7.28 -9.16
CA VAL A 64 -5.00 -7.69 -7.98
C VAL A 64 -4.69 -6.72 -6.85
N LYS A 65 -5.71 -6.17 -6.20
CA LYS A 65 -5.56 -5.40 -4.97
C LYS A 65 -6.73 -5.64 -4.04
N ASN A 66 -6.51 -5.42 -2.76
CA ASN A 66 -7.61 -5.33 -1.83
C ASN A 66 -8.35 -4.01 -2.07
N TRP A 67 -9.67 -4.06 -2.22
CA TRP A 67 -10.44 -2.82 -2.34
C TRP A 67 -10.49 -2.00 -1.06
N ASP A 68 -10.07 -2.53 0.09
CA ASP A 68 -9.91 -1.77 1.33
C ASP A 68 -8.47 -1.30 1.57
N ASN A 69 -7.51 -1.82 0.82
CA ASN A 69 -6.08 -1.55 1.00
C ASN A 69 -5.33 -1.48 -0.33
N PHE A 70 -4.83 -0.28 -0.63
CA PHE A 70 -4.00 -0.01 -1.80
C PHE A 70 -2.61 0.41 -1.34
N ASN A 71 -1.66 -0.51 -1.42
CA ASN A 71 -0.29 -0.26 -0.96
C ASN A 71 0.54 0.60 -1.94
N THR A 72 0.55 0.28 -3.23
CA THR A 72 1.40 0.90 -4.24
C THR A 72 0.76 0.91 -5.61
N GLY A 73 1.11 1.91 -6.43
CA GLY A 73 0.72 1.96 -7.83
C GLY A 73 1.59 1.10 -8.74
N ILE A 74 0.98 0.56 -9.79
CA ILE A 74 1.60 -0.35 -10.75
C ILE A 74 1.36 0.13 -12.19
N HIS A 75 2.44 0.20 -12.97
CA HIS A 75 2.43 0.20 -14.45
C HIS A 75 2.68 -1.20 -14.94
N ILE A 76 1.98 -1.61 -16.00
CA ILE A 76 2.41 -2.75 -16.81
C ILE A 76 2.41 -2.30 -18.27
N GLU A 77 3.57 -2.37 -18.91
CA GLU A 77 3.74 -2.05 -20.33
C GLU A 77 4.26 -3.29 -21.07
N PRO A 78 3.47 -3.90 -21.97
CA PRO A 78 3.95 -4.96 -22.84
C PRO A 78 5.03 -4.45 -23.81
N ASN A 79 5.97 -5.30 -24.20
CA ASN A 79 6.98 -5.01 -25.23
C ASN A 79 6.40 -4.81 -26.66
N TYR A 80 5.11 -5.10 -26.84
CA TYR A 80 4.36 -4.86 -28.07
C TYR A 80 3.38 -3.70 -27.91
N PRO A 81 3.33 -2.74 -28.86
CA PRO A 81 2.39 -1.63 -28.80
C PRO A 81 0.96 -2.08 -29.13
N GLU A 82 -0.03 -1.32 -28.65
CA GLU A 82 -1.42 -1.48 -29.10
C GLU A 82 -1.53 -1.20 -30.61
N LYS A 83 -2.04 -2.17 -31.37
CA LYS A 83 -2.27 -2.01 -32.81
C LYS A 83 -3.63 -1.34 -33.05
N ASN A 84 -3.65 -0.15 -33.64
CA ASN A 84 -4.83 0.53 -34.18
C ASN A 84 -6.07 0.58 -33.26
N GLY A 85 -5.89 0.73 -31.95
CA GLY A 85 -7.02 0.79 -31.01
C GLY A 85 -7.77 -0.55 -30.85
N SER A 86 -7.12 -1.67 -31.18
CA SER A 86 -7.70 -3.01 -31.12
C SER A 86 -8.05 -3.47 -29.71
N GLY A 87 -7.56 -2.79 -28.66
CA GLY A 87 -7.77 -3.21 -27.27
C GLY A 87 -6.71 -4.16 -26.74
N TYR A 88 -5.86 -4.73 -27.59
CA TYR A 88 -4.82 -5.70 -27.22
C TYR A 88 -3.47 -5.00 -26.93
N CYS A 89 -2.67 -5.61 -26.06
CA CYS A 89 -1.34 -5.13 -25.66
C CYS A 89 -1.33 -3.67 -25.17
N ARG A 90 -2.41 -3.24 -24.50
CA ARG A 90 -2.52 -1.87 -23.96
C ARG A 90 -1.76 -1.73 -22.64
N PRO A 91 -0.99 -0.65 -22.44
CA PRO A 91 -0.46 -0.35 -21.12
C PRO A 91 -1.57 -0.32 -20.06
N LEU A 92 -1.27 -0.89 -18.89
CA LEU A 92 -2.15 -0.93 -17.74
C LEU A 92 -1.63 0.05 -16.69
N ASP A 93 -2.46 1.02 -16.36
CA ASP A 93 -2.19 2.02 -15.33
C ASP A 93 -3.08 1.81 -14.11
N CYS A 94 -2.46 1.47 -12.98
CA CYS A 94 -3.14 1.43 -11.69
C CYS A 94 -2.42 2.31 -10.66
N TRP A 95 -2.71 3.61 -10.67
CA TRP A 95 -2.11 4.60 -9.75
C TRP A 95 -2.91 4.87 -8.49
N THR A 96 -4.21 4.64 -8.55
CA THR A 96 -5.13 5.09 -7.53
C THR A 96 -5.88 3.90 -6.94
N PHE A 97 -6.40 4.13 -5.75
CA PHE A 97 -7.32 3.23 -5.07
C PHE A 97 -8.56 2.88 -5.90
N ASN A 98 -8.92 3.67 -6.93
CA ASN A 98 -10.07 3.42 -7.82
C ASN A 98 -9.70 2.82 -9.17
N CYS A 99 -8.44 2.41 -9.40
CA CYS A 99 -8.07 1.72 -10.64
C CYS A 99 -8.86 0.42 -10.83
N LEU A 100 -9.04 0.00 -12.09
CA LEU A 100 -9.68 -1.27 -12.44
C LEU A 100 -8.77 -2.45 -12.05
N SER A 101 -9.28 -3.34 -11.20
CA SER A 101 -8.52 -4.49 -10.68
C SER A 101 -9.44 -5.62 -10.23
N PHE A 102 -8.86 -6.81 -10.04
CA PHE A 102 -9.50 -7.87 -9.28
C PHE A 102 -9.23 -7.75 -7.77
N ASN A 103 -10.10 -8.32 -6.94
CA ASN A 103 -9.89 -8.44 -5.49
C ASN A 103 -9.16 -9.76 -5.13
N THR A 104 -9.36 -10.78 -5.96
CA THR A 104 -8.65 -12.07 -5.91
C THR A 104 -8.10 -12.42 -7.29
N PRO A 105 -6.98 -13.16 -7.38
CA PRO A 105 -6.51 -13.64 -8.68
C PRO A 105 -7.64 -14.41 -9.42
N PRO A 106 -7.90 -14.12 -10.71
CA PRO A 106 -8.85 -14.90 -11.48
C PRO A 106 -8.32 -16.35 -11.62
N LEU A 107 -9.23 -17.33 -11.66
CA LEU A 107 -8.90 -18.76 -11.80
C LEU A 107 -8.41 -19.15 -13.21
N GLY A 108 -7.94 -18.17 -13.99
CA GLY A 108 -7.65 -18.28 -15.40
C GLY A 108 -8.59 -17.39 -16.23
N PRO A 109 -8.24 -17.17 -17.51
CA PRO A 109 -9.09 -16.47 -18.43
C PRO A 109 -10.35 -17.32 -18.64
N GLY A 110 -11.50 -16.84 -18.14
CA GLY A 110 -12.82 -17.35 -18.55
C GLY A 110 -13.16 -16.94 -19.99
N VAL A 111 -12.15 -16.85 -20.84
CA VAL A 111 -12.18 -16.24 -22.17
C VAL A 111 -12.19 -17.37 -23.19
N GLU A 112 -13.13 -17.27 -24.12
CA GLU A 112 -13.22 -18.14 -25.27
C GLU A 112 -11.95 -17.95 -26.13
N ASN A 113 -11.06 -18.95 -26.16
CA ASN A 113 -9.85 -18.94 -26.98
C ASN A 113 -10.18 -18.52 -28.43
N GLY A 114 -9.45 -17.53 -28.96
CA GLY A 114 -9.64 -17.05 -30.33
C GLY A 114 -10.75 -16.00 -30.49
N SER A 115 -11.15 -15.34 -29.39
CA SER A 115 -12.03 -14.18 -29.46
C SER A 115 -11.45 -13.09 -30.38
N THR A 116 -12.27 -12.60 -31.32
CA THR A 116 -11.96 -11.42 -32.15
C THR A 116 -12.07 -10.11 -31.36
N ARG A 117 -12.38 -10.19 -30.07
CA ARG A 117 -12.59 -9.06 -29.17
C ARG A 117 -11.69 -9.15 -27.95
N PRO A 118 -11.11 -8.03 -27.49
CA PRO A 118 -10.30 -8.01 -26.28
C PRO A 118 -11.13 -8.46 -25.07
N PRO A 119 -10.47 -8.98 -24.01
CA PRO A 119 -11.16 -9.48 -22.84
C PRO A 119 -11.87 -8.34 -22.12
N LYS A 120 -12.88 -8.69 -21.34
CA LYS A 120 -13.54 -7.74 -20.46
C LYS A 120 -12.57 -7.31 -19.35
N LEU A 121 -12.44 -6.00 -19.14
CA LEU A 121 -11.72 -5.43 -18.01
C LEU A 121 -12.24 -6.00 -16.67
N PRO A 122 -11.39 -6.19 -15.64
CA PRO A 122 -10.02 -5.67 -15.47
C PRO A 122 -8.92 -6.67 -15.86
N MET A 123 -9.11 -7.39 -16.96
CA MET A 123 -8.06 -8.21 -17.57
C MET A 123 -7.68 -7.62 -18.93
N TRP A 124 -6.40 -7.73 -19.27
CA TRP A 124 -5.85 -7.33 -20.56
C TRP A 124 -5.20 -8.53 -21.24
N GLU A 125 -5.13 -8.50 -22.56
CA GLU A 125 -4.61 -9.58 -23.40
C GLU A 125 -3.62 -9.03 -24.41
N CYS A 126 -2.62 -9.85 -24.76
CA CYS A 126 -1.68 -9.60 -25.84
C CYS A 126 -1.51 -10.89 -26.67
N LEU A 127 -1.72 -10.78 -27.98
CA LEU A 127 -1.83 -11.93 -28.92
C LEU A 127 -0.47 -12.48 -29.38
N TYR A 128 0.62 -12.05 -28.76
CA TYR A 128 1.97 -12.52 -29.07
C TYR A 128 2.38 -13.58 -28.04
N THR A 129 3.24 -14.51 -28.47
CA THR A 129 3.73 -15.61 -27.63
C THR A 129 5.05 -15.30 -26.93
N ASP A 130 5.76 -14.27 -27.39
CA ASP A 130 7.05 -13.79 -26.87
C ASP A 130 6.92 -12.42 -26.18
N VAL A 131 5.82 -12.24 -25.44
CA VAL A 131 5.56 -11.02 -24.69
C VAL A 131 6.44 -10.95 -23.45
N SER A 132 7.16 -9.85 -23.30
CA SER A 132 7.74 -9.41 -22.04
C SER A 132 7.04 -8.15 -21.55
N PHE A 133 7.10 -7.92 -20.23
CA PHE A 133 6.43 -6.78 -19.61
C PHE A 133 7.43 -5.94 -18.82
N ILE A 134 7.34 -4.63 -19.01
CA ILE A 134 7.97 -3.64 -18.16
C ILE A 134 6.98 -3.32 -17.04
N VAL A 135 7.35 -3.67 -15.81
CA VAL A 135 6.55 -3.39 -14.61
C VAL A 135 7.21 -2.28 -13.83
N ASN A 136 6.49 -1.16 -13.67
CA ASN A 136 6.97 -0.04 -12.86
C ASN A 136 6.14 0.08 -11.58
N PHE A 137 6.80 -0.04 -10.43
CA PHE A 137 6.19 0.34 -9.17
C PHE A 137 6.42 1.81 -8.90
N CYS A 138 5.39 2.51 -8.42
CA CYS A 138 5.49 3.92 -8.05
C CYS A 138 6.08 4.83 -9.15
N PRO A 139 5.55 4.83 -10.39
CA PRO A 139 6.18 5.58 -11.48
C PRO A 139 6.05 7.09 -11.35
N THR A 140 5.15 7.60 -10.52
CA THR A 140 5.10 9.02 -10.16
C THR A 140 6.20 9.42 -9.17
N GLY A 141 7.02 8.46 -8.70
CA GLY A 141 8.02 8.65 -7.64
C GLY A 141 7.41 8.90 -6.26
N ASN A 142 6.07 8.95 -6.18
CA ASN A 142 5.33 9.20 -4.95
C ASN A 142 4.41 8.03 -4.69
N PHE A 143 4.72 7.26 -3.65
CA PHE A 143 3.76 6.31 -3.14
C PHE A 143 2.56 7.10 -2.66
N SER A 144 1.36 6.72 -3.10
CA SER A 144 0.13 7.45 -2.84
C SER A 144 -0.04 7.67 -1.33
N SER A 145 0.40 8.84 -0.87
CA SER A 145 0.29 9.29 0.52
C SER A 145 -1.17 9.53 0.96
N ASN A 146 -2.13 9.24 0.08
CA ASN A 146 -3.57 9.29 0.39
C ASN A 146 -4.03 8.12 1.28
N GLN A 147 -3.16 7.14 1.59
CA GLN A 147 -3.27 6.31 2.80
C GLN A 147 -1.97 6.47 3.60
N GLY A 148 -1.88 7.54 4.39
CA GLY A 148 -0.77 7.71 5.34
C GLY A 148 0.37 8.58 4.85
N ARG A 149 0.11 9.84 4.47
CA ARG A 149 1.01 10.89 4.94
C ARG A 149 1.22 10.62 6.43
N ALA A 150 2.47 10.55 6.87
CA ALA A 150 2.78 10.83 8.26
C ALA A 150 2.23 12.23 8.55
N THR A 151 0.96 12.29 8.90
CA THR A 151 0.34 13.49 9.41
C THR A 151 1.01 13.65 10.75
N THR A 152 1.70 14.77 10.95
CA THR A 152 2.06 15.17 12.29
C THR A 152 0.73 15.35 13.01
N ILE A 153 0.32 14.33 13.75
CA ILE A 153 -0.89 14.38 14.56
C ILE A 153 -0.52 15.29 15.72
N HIS A 154 -0.88 16.56 15.57
CA HIS A 154 -1.01 17.45 16.71
C HIS A 154 -2.36 17.16 17.33
N PRO A 155 -2.45 16.74 18.60
CA PRO A 155 -3.72 16.55 19.27
C PRO A 155 -4.47 17.89 19.32
N ASN A 156 -5.35 18.11 18.34
CA ASN A 156 -6.14 19.33 18.16
C ASN A 156 -5.34 20.65 18.15
N GLY A 157 -4.10 20.63 17.63
CA GLY A 157 -3.23 21.82 17.62
C GLY A 157 -2.78 22.31 19.01
N ASN A 158 -3.01 21.54 20.08
CA ASN A 158 -2.64 21.93 21.42
C ASN A 158 -1.13 21.71 21.66
N PRO A 159 -0.33 22.77 21.89
CA PRO A 159 1.11 22.64 22.12
C PRO A 159 1.45 21.92 23.44
N ASN A 160 0.48 21.76 24.35
CA ASN A 160 0.66 21.06 25.62
C ASN A 160 0.36 19.56 25.52
N LYS A 161 0.17 19.02 24.32
CA LYS A 161 -0.08 17.59 24.10
C LYS A 161 1.02 17.03 23.19
N CYS A 162 1.82 16.09 23.69
CA CYS A 162 2.74 15.33 22.85
C CYS A 162 2.09 13.99 22.46
N LEU A 163 2.30 13.58 21.21
CA LEU A 163 2.10 12.19 20.80
C LEU A 163 3.41 11.43 21.00
N ASP A 164 3.35 10.27 21.63
CA ASP A 164 4.49 9.36 21.79
C ASP A 164 4.12 7.96 21.30
N VAL A 165 5.06 7.31 20.62
CA VAL A 165 4.94 5.91 20.20
C VAL A 165 5.64 5.08 21.27
N ARG A 166 4.90 4.20 21.96
CA ARG A 166 5.42 3.49 23.13
C ARG A 166 6.73 2.76 22.78
N ASN A 167 7.77 2.99 23.59
CA ASN A 167 9.12 2.46 23.41
C ASN A 167 9.81 2.86 22.10
N ALA A 168 9.35 3.92 21.42
CA ALA A 168 9.83 4.34 20.11
C ALA A 168 9.80 3.21 19.06
N MET A 169 8.82 2.30 19.17
CA MET A 169 8.70 1.15 18.27
C MET A 169 7.78 1.49 17.09
N TYR A 170 8.36 2.00 16.00
CA TYR A 170 7.62 2.52 14.83
C TYR A 170 7.16 1.41 13.86
N THR A 171 6.37 0.47 14.36
CA THR A 171 5.76 -0.62 13.57
C THR A 171 4.24 -0.53 13.62
N ASP A 172 3.56 -1.05 12.60
CA ASP A 172 2.09 -1.04 12.56
C ASP A 172 1.49 -1.80 13.76
N GLY A 173 0.40 -1.26 14.30
CA GLY A 173 -0.23 -1.79 15.51
C GLY A 173 0.45 -1.39 16.81
N THR A 174 1.60 -0.68 16.78
CA THR A 174 2.18 -0.13 18.02
C THR A 174 1.22 0.90 18.62
N PRO A 175 0.85 0.75 19.91
CA PRO A 175 0.04 1.75 20.59
C PRO A 175 0.71 3.12 20.62
N VAL A 176 -0.05 4.14 20.22
CA VAL A 176 0.32 5.54 20.42
C VAL A 176 -0.34 6.07 21.69
N GLN A 177 0.35 6.94 22.40
CA GLN A 177 -0.17 7.60 23.60
C GLN A 177 -0.12 9.12 23.43
N VAL A 178 -1.13 9.80 23.94
CA VAL A 178 -1.17 11.27 24.00
C VAL A 178 -0.86 11.66 25.44
N LEU A 179 0.31 12.27 25.66
CA LEU A 179 0.71 12.78 26.96
C LEU A 179 0.30 14.24 27.12
N ASP A 180 -0.16 14.56 28.33
CA ASP A 180 -0.39 15.94 28.78
C ASP A 180 0.89 16.53 29.36
N LEU A 181 1.37 17.62 28.79
CA LEU A 181 2.58 18.32 29.22
C LEU A 181 2.33 19.21 30.44
N ASP A 182 1.08 19.51 30.76
CA ASP A 182 0.72 20.39 31.87
C ASP A 182 1.12 19.81 33.25
N LEU A 183 1.26 18.48 33.35
CA LEU A 183 1.70 17.78 34.56
C LEU A 183 3.22 17.58 34.64
N LEU A 184 3.96 17.90 33.57
CA LEU A 184 5.40 17.76 33.48
C LEU A 184 6.00 19.08 33.01
N ARG A 185 6.13 20.05 33.92
CA ARG A 185 6.79 21.37 33.70
C ARG A 185 8.23 21.33 33.13
N ARG A 186 8.73 20.17 32.70
CA ARG A 186 10.06 19.96 32.09
C ARG A 186 10.12 18.89 30.98
N ALA A 187 9.01 18.31 30.53
CA ALA A 187 9.07 17.30 29.47
C ALA A 187 9.00 17.96 28.09
N THR A 188 10.16 18.25 27.49
CA THR A 188 10.26 18.46 26.04
C THR A 188 9.88 17.15 25.34
N CYS A 189 9.07 17.19 24.27
CA CYS A 189 8.74 15.97 23.51
C CYS A 189 10.07 15.30 23.09
N PRO A 190 10.28 13.99 23.35
CA PRO A 190 11.55 13.33 23.08
C PRO A 190 11.76 13.16 21.57
N GLY A 191 12.40 14.16 20.97
CA GLY A 191 12.92 14.19 19.59
C GLY A 191 14.13 15.12 19.42
N SER A 192 14.52 15.84 20.48
CA SER A 192 15.71 16.68 20.52
C SER A 192 16.54 16.35 21.77
N VAL A 193 17.56 15.52 21.54
CA VAL A 193 18.79 15.22 22.30
C VAL A 193 18.96 15.73 23.77
N LEU A 194 19.28 14.74 24.63
CA LEU A 194 20.03 14.67 25.90
C LEU A 194 19.49 15.29 27.21
N GLY A 195 19.29 14.42 28.21
CA GLY A 195 19.26 14.77 29.64
C GLY A 195 18.58 13.71 30.52
N GLU A 196 19.33 13.09 31.43
CA GLU A 196 18.91 12.01 32.34
C GLU A 196 17.77 12.34 33.34
N ARG A 197 17.07 11.25 33.71
CA ARG A 197 16.46 10.89 35.02
C ARG A 197 15.21 11.61 35.57
N ASN A 198 14.15 10.80 35.73
CA ASN A 198 13.51 10.33 36.99
C ASN A 198 11.96 10.33 36.96
N LYS A 199 11.42 9.24 37.54
CA LYS A 199 10.02 8.83 37.74
C LYS A 199 9.04 9.95 38.11
N ALA A 200 7.86 9.91 37.51
CA ALA A 200 6.58 10.17 38.20
C ALA A 200 5.41 9.47 37.47
N ASN A 201 4.58 8.75 38.23
CA ASN A 201 3.32 8.14 37.78
C ASN A 201 2.36 9.22 37.29
N SER A 202 1.84 9.07 36.07
CA SER A 202 0.71 9.86 35.54
C SER A 202 -0.34 8.89 34.98
N PRO A 203 -1.65 9.12 35.20
CA PRO A 203 -2.69 8.21 34.73
C PRO A 203 -2.79 8.26 33.20
N SER A 204 -2.25 7.23 32.54
CA SER A 204 -2.38 7.04 31.10
C SER A 204 -3.83 6.68 30.75
N ARG A 205 -4.49 7.53 29.95
CA ARG A 205 -5.72 7.14 29.24
C ARG A 205 -5.33 6.50 27.91
N PHE A 206 -5.76 5.25 27.73
CA PHE A 206 -5.53 4.51 26.48
C PHE A 206 -6.60 4.90 25.47
N TRP A 207 -6.16 5.28 24.27
CA TRP A 207 -7.03 5.52 23.13
C TRP A 207 -6.70 4.49 22.05
N TYR A 208 -7.72 3.85 21.52
CA TYR A 208 -7.60 2.98 20.35
C TYR A 208 -8.21 3.72 19.16
N ALA A 209 -7.49 3.78 18.03
CA ALA A 209 -8.06 4.28 16.80
C ALA A 209 -9.08 3.26 16.27
N ARG A 210 -10.36 3.64 16.16
CA ARG A 210 -11.35 2.89 15.38
C ARG A 210 -11.43 3.48 13.98
N LYS A 211 -11.49 2.60 12.98
CA LYS A 211 -11.81 2.93 11.59
C LYS A 211 -13.25 3.46 11.54
N SER A 212 -13.47 4.74 11.24
CA SER A 212 -14.83 5.28 11.00
C SER A 212 -15.20 5.04 9.54
N THR A 213 -16.20 4.19 9.31
CA THR A 213 -16.87 4.09 8.01
C THR A 213 -17.89 5.23 7.88
N GLU A 214 -17.64 6.08 6.91
CA GLU A 214 -18.51 7.09 6.29
C GLU A 214 -19.05 8.28 7.10
N ARG A 215 -19.32 9.33 6.31
CA ARG A 215 -19.67 10.72 6.64
C ARG A 215 -20.63 10.88 7.82
N GLU A 216 -20.14 11.49 8.89
CA GLU A 216 -20.90 12.42 9.72
C GLU A 216 -19.93 13.38 10.42
N SER A 217 -20.37 14.62 10.58
CA SER A 217 -19.65 15.72 11.22
C SER A 217 -19.10 15.34 12.61
N VAL A 218 -17.84 15.71 12.86
CA VAL A 218 -17.10 15.44 14.10
C VAL A 218 -17.73 16.18 15.28
N ALA A 219 -18.56 15.49 16.06
CA ALA A 219 -18.89 15.82 17.44
C ALA A 219 -19.50 14.59 18.15
N ASP A 220 -18.65 13.70 18.67
CA ASP A 220 -18.78 13.14 20.03
C ASP A 220 -17.80 11.98 20.24
N MET A 221 -16.87 12.11 21.18
CA MET A 221 -16.16 10.97 21.75
C MET A 221 -16.79 10.65 23.10
N GLY A 222 -17.68 9.65 23.12
CA GLY A 222 -18.28 9.14 24.34
C GLY A 222 -17.23 8.52 25.29
N VAL A 223 -17.21 8.98 26.53
CA VAL A 223 -16.39 8.44 27.63
C VAL A 223 -17.11 7.22 28.21
N SER A 224 -16.50 6.04 28.12
CA SER A 224 -16.94 4.85 28.89
C SER A 224 -16.09 4.73 30.15
N ASN A 225 -16.72 4.91 31.32
CA ASN A 225 -16.11 4.65 32.62
C ASN A 225 -16.47 3.24 33.07
N GLY A 226 -15.60 2.27 32.81
CA GLY A 226 -15.63 0.98 33.48
C GLY A 226 -15.08 1.13 34.90
N LYS A 227 -15.94 0.94 35.91
CA LYS A 227 -15.52 0.71 37.30
C LYS A 227 -15.15 -0.77 37.44
N TYR A 228 -14.02 -1.03 38.11
CA TYR A 228 -13.58 -2.35 38.56
C TYR A 228 -14.56 -2.96 39.56
#